data_AF-A0A2V8P190-F1
#
_entry.id   AF-A0A2V8P190-F1
#
_cell.length_a   1.000
_cell.length_b   1.000
_cell.length_c   1.000
_cell.angle_alpha   90.00
_cell.angle_beta   90.00
_cell.angle_gamma   90.00
#
_symmetry.space_group_name_H-M   'P 1'
#
loop_
_entity.id
_entity.type
_entity.pdbx_description
1 polymer ?
#
loop_
_entity_poly.entity_id
_entity_poly.type
_entity_poly.pdbx_seq_one_letter_code
_entity_poly.pdbx_strand_id
1 'polypeptide(L)'
;GQTEFQFKVADLNFHSTVYEWLVVAGARAQYKGSGTINGAGNYGFILTAIDGDINGGGGVDKFRIKIWDKNNGDAVVYDNQMGAGIDDNPTTAIAGGSIVIHK
;
A
#
# COMPACT_ATOMS: atom_id res chain seq x y z
N GLY A 1 3.09 13.99 -2.10
CA GLY A 1 1.68 13.65 -1.88
C GLY A 1 1.48 13.32 -0.42
N GLN A 2 0.28 13.50 0.11
CA GLN A 2 -0.09 12.94 1.41
C GLN A 2 -0.91 11.68 1.18
N THR A 3 -0.73 10.68 2.04
CA THR A 3 -1.44 9.41 1.93
C THR A 3 -1.89 9.00 3.32
N GLU A 4 -3.20 8.83 3.44
CA GLU A 4 -3.88 8.39 4.66
C GLU A 4 -4.56 7.06 4.36
N PHE A 5 -4.40 6.08 5.25
CA PHE A 5 -5.17 4.85 5.20
C PHE A 5 -5.85 4.59 6.52
N GLN A 6 -7.17 4.47 6.48
CA GLN A 6 -7.95 3.98 7.62
C GLN A 6 -8.21 2.49 7.42
N PHE A 7 -7.52 1.68 8.19
CA PHE A 7 -7.80 0.26 8.28
C PHE A 7 -8.85 0.05 9.36
N LYS A 8 -10.03 -0.40 8.92
CA LYS A 8 -11.10 -0.82 9.85
C LYS A 8 -10.71 -2.05 10.66
N VAL A 9 -9.68 -2.78 10.24
CA VAL A 9 -9.09 -3.87 11.01
C VAL A 9 -8.22 -3.26 12.10
N ALA A 10 -8.60 -3.49 13.36
CA ALA A 10 -7.89 -3.03 14.56
C ALA A 10 -7.80 -1.50 14.74
N ASP A 11 -8.72 -0.73 14.15
CA ASP A 11 -8.79 0.74 14.27
C ASP A 11 -7.43 1.44 14.00
N LEU A 12 -6.71 0.95 12.99
CA LEU A 12 -5.40 1.49 12.63
C LEU A 12 -5.57 2.63 11.62
N ASN A 13 -5.25 3.85 12.03
CA ASN A 13 -5.06 4.96 11.12
C ASN A 13 -3.57 5.13 10.80
N PHE A 14 -3.19 4.92 9.55
CA PHE A 14 -1.84 5.17 9.06
C PHE A 14 -1.76 6.52 8.35
N HIS A 15 -0.85 7.38 8.82
CA HIS A 15 -0.55 8.67 8.21
C HIS A 15 0.88 8.67 7.64
N SER A 16 1.02 8.80 6.32
CA SER A 16 2.33 8.93 5.66
C SER A 16 2.95 10.30 5.96
N THR A 17 4.12 10.29 6.60
CA THR A 17 4.88 11.51 6.92
C THR A 17 6.04 11.74 5.96
N VAL A 18 6.66 10.67 5.46
CA VAL A 18 7.81 10.73 4.56
C VAL A 18 7.56 9.88 3.32
N TYR A 19 7.85 10.48 2.18
CA TYR A 19 7.83 9.85 0.87
C TYR A 19 9.25 9.37 0.52
N GLU A 20 9.43 8.10 0.18
CA GLU A 20 10.70 7.61 -0.37
C GLU A 20 10.66 7.59 -1.90
N TRP A 21 9.70 6.88 -2.50
CA TRP A 21 9.54 6.81 -3.96
C TRP A 21 8.17 6.32 -4.40
N LEU A 22 7.80 6.69 -5.64
CA LEU A 22 6.66 6.25 -6.41
C LEU A 22 7.17 5.74 -7.75
N VAL A 23 6.76 4.53 -8.12
CA VAL A 23 7.01 3.95 -9.44
C VAL A 23 5.66 3.64 -10.07
N VAL A 24 5.46 4.12 -11.29
CA VAL A 24 4.29 3.80 -12.12
C VAL A 24 4.78 3.09 -13.38
N ALA A 25 4.31 1.85 -13.58
CA ALA A 25 4.66 1.01 -14.72
C ALA A 25 3.39 0.35 -15.29
N GLY A 26 2.91 0.88 -16.41
CA GLY A 26 1.65 0.43 -17.02
C GLY A 26 0.47 0.61 -16.06
N ALA A 27 -0.24 -0.49 -15.79
CA ALA A 27 -1.36 -0.55 -14.87
C ALA A 27 -0.96 -0.64 -13.38
N ARG A 28 0.33 -0.70 -13.05
CA ARG A 28 0.84 -0.89 -11.68
C ARG A 28 1.42 0.41 -11.14
N ALA A 29 0.93 0.86 -10.00
CA ALA A 29 1.55 1.92 -9.21
C ALA A 29 2.04 1.36 -7.88
N GLN A 30 3.24 1.73 -7.48
CA GLN A 30 3.82 1.32 -6.21
C GLN A 30 4.42 2.50 -5.48
N TYR A 31 4.08 2.62 -4.21
CA TYR A 31 4.47 3.72 -3.36
C TYR A 31 5.10 3.21 -2.07
N LYS A 32 6.26 3.74 -1.70
CA LYS A 32 6.96 3.42 -0.46
C LYS A 32 7.27 4.69 0.33
N GLY A 33 7.18 4.57 1.65
CA GLY A 33 7.56 5.65 2.55
C GLY A 33 7.57 5.20 4.00
N SER A 34 7.47 6.20 4.89
CA SER A 34 7.25 5.97 6.31
C SER A 34 6.21 6.93 6.89
N GLY A 35 5.67 6.56 8.04
CA GLY A 35 4.55 7.23 8.66
C GLY A 35 4.33 6.80 10.10
N THR A 36 3.21 7.27 10.64
CA THR A 36 2.75 6.95 12.00
C THR A 36 1.50 6.10 11.95
N ILE A 37 1.28 5.31 13.00
CA ILE A 37 -0.01 4.67 13.27
C ILE A 37 -0.64 5.39 14.45
N ASN A 38 -1.89 5.81 14.31
CA ASN A 38 -2.66 6.52 15.34
C ASN A 38 -1.90 7.72 15.93
N GLY A 39 -1.13 8.43 15.10
CA GLY A 39 -0.37 9.63 15.48
C GLY A 39 0.99 9.38 16.13
N ALA A 40 1.43 8.13 16.29
CA ALA A 40 2.71 7.79 16.94
C ALA A 40 3.54 6.75 16.17
N GLY A 41 4.79 6.58 16.61
CA GLY A 41 5.71 5.55 16.10
C GLY A 41 6.46 5.91 14.82
N ASN A 42 7.19 4.94 14.28
CA ASN A 42 7.98 5.07 13.06
C ASN A 42 7.79 3.78 12.25
N TYR A 43 6.87 3.85 11.31
CA TYR A 43 6.46 2.69 10.53
C TYR A 43 6.86 2.88 9.08
N GLY A 44 7.46 1.85 8.49
CA GLY A 44 7.62 1.78 7.04
C GLY A 44 6.35 1.25 6.41
N PHE A 45 6.06 1.68 5.19
CA PHE A 45 4.99 1.08 4.41
C PHE A 45 5.37 0.93 2.95
N ILE A 46 4.73 -0.04 2.30
CA ILE A 46 4.66 -0.13 0.85
C ILE A 46 3.23 -0.41 0.45
N LEU A 47 2.81 0.27 -0.61
CA LEU A 47 1.51 0.15 -1.23
C LEU A 47 1.70 -0.22 -2.69
N THR A 48 0.94 -1.19 -3.16
CA THR A 48 0.87 -1.52 -4.59
C THR A 48 -0.58 -1.55 -5.04
N ALA A 49 -0.88 -0.82 -6.11
CA ALA A 49 -2.18 -0.74 -6.71
C ALA A 49 -2.09 -1.19 -8.18
N ILE A 50 -3.06 -1.97 -8.62
CA ILE A 50 -3.28 -2.28 -10.04
C ILE A 50 -4.61 -1.67 -10.44
N ASP A 51 -4.57 -0.84 -11.48
CA ASP A 51 -5.73 -0.32 -12.19
C ASP A 51 -6.14 -1.37 -13.24
N GLY A 52 -7.30 -1.99 -13.03
CA GLY A 52 -7.81 -3.07 -13.86
C GLY A 52 -8.19 -2.62 -15.27
N ASP A 53 -8.52 -1.35 -15.45
CA ASP A 53 -9.02 -0.78 -16.71
C ASP A 53 -7.87 -0.39 -17.66
N ILE A 54 -6.67 -0.17 -17.14
CA ILE A 54 -5.47 0.06 -17.97
C ILE A 54 -5.00 -1.25 -18.62
N ASN A 55 -4.55 -1.18 -19.88
CA ASN A 55 -3.95 -2.32 -20.58
C ASN A 55 -2.85 -2.99 -19.75
N GLY A 56 -2.99 -4.30 -19.54
CA GLY A 56 -2.12 -5.10 -18.66
C GLY A 56 -2.58 -5.18 -17.20
N GLY A 57 -3.66 -4.50 -16.82
CA GLY A 57 -4.27 -4.51 -15.48
C GLY A 57 -5.14 -5.73 -15.18
N GLY A 58 -5.62 -6.42 -16.21
CA GLY A 58 -6.35 -7.68 -16.07
C GLY A 58 -7.82 -7.53 -15.68
N GLY A 59 -8.41 -6.35 -15.87
CA GLY A 59 -9.85 -6.10 -15.74
C GLY A 59 -10.38 -6.07 -14.30
N VAL A 60 -9.51 -6.15 -13.30
CA VAL A 60 -9.88 -6.12 -11.88
C VAL A 60 -8.87 -5.29 -11.11
N ASP A 61 -9.36 -4.27 -10.41
CA ASP A 61 -8.58 -3.46 -9.50
C ASP A 61 -8.09 -4.28 -8.31
N LYS A 62 -6.78 -4.18 -8.03
CA LYS A 62 -6.15 -4.91 -6.93
C LYS A 62 -5.29 -4.02 -6.07
N PHE A 63 -5.22 -4.36 -4.80
CA PHE A 63 -4.56 -3.54 -3.82
C PHE A 63 -3.81 -4.37 -2.79
N ARG A 64 -2.58 -3.96 -2.51
CA ARG A 64 -1.79 -4.45 -1.37
C ARG A 64 -1.22 -3.29 -0.58
N ILE A 65 -1.24 -3.45 0.73
CA ILE A 65 -0.47 -2.61 1.64
C ILE A 65 0.19 -3.46 2.71
N LYS A 66 1.46 -3.17 2.93
CA LYS A 66 2.28 -3.75 3.99
C LYS A 66 2.85 -2.62 4.84
N ILE A 67 2.74 -2.76 6.15
CA ILE A 67 3.23 -1.83 7.16
C ILE A 67 4.09 -2.61 8.15
N TRP A 68 5.25 -2.06 8.52
CA TRP A 68 6.17 -2.67 9.47
C TRP A 68 6.76 -1.64 10.43
N ASP A 69 7.11 -2.10 11.63
CA ASP A 69 7.70 -1.28 12.68
C ASP A 69 9.22 -1.20 12.50
N LYS A 70 9.71 -0.02 12.11
CA LYS A 70 11.14 0.23 11.87
C LYS A 70 11.95 0.23 13.15
N ASN A 71 11.31 0.40 14.31
CA ASN A 71 11.97 0.39 15.61
C ASN A 71 12.02 -1.02 16.23
N ASN A 72 11.29 -1.99 15.68
CA ASN A 72 11.22 -3.36 16.16
C ASN A 72 11.71 -4.38 15.11
N GLY A 73 12.90 -4.12 14.54
CA GLY A 73 13.54 -5.03 13.59
C GLY A 73 12.72 -5.28 12.32
N ASP A 74 12.01 -4.27 11.83
CA ASP A 74 11.08 -4.35 10.69
C ASP A 74 9.97 -5.41 10.85
N ALA A 75 9.53 -5.64 12.10
CA ALA A 75 8.41 -6.52 12.39
C ALA A 75 7.15 -6.07 11.64
N VAL A 76 6.53 -7.00 10.90
CA VAL A 76 5.31 -6.71 10.13
C VAL A 76 4.14 -6.47 11.09
N VAL A 77 3.54 -5.30 10.96
CA VAL A 77 2.34 -4.90 11.72
C VAL A 77 1.08 -5.31 10.96
N TYR A 78 1.09 -5.09 9.64
CA TYR A 78 -0.03 -5.41 8.78
C TYR A 78 0.48 -5.76 7.37
N ASP A 79 -0.10 -6.80 6.77
CA ASP A 79 0.07 -7.12 5.35
C ASP A 79 -1.17 -7.87 4.89
N ASN A 80 -1.92 -7.31 3.93
CA ASN A 80 -3.08 -8.00 3.37
C ASN A 80 -2.71 -9.07 2.33
N GLN A 81 -1.42 -9.30 2.11
CA GLN A 81 -0.87 -10.41 1.32
C GLN A 81 0.43 -10.91 1.97
N MET A 82 0.29 -11.51 3.15
CA MET A 82 1.40 -11.93 4.01
C MET A 82 2.33 -12.93 3.32
N GLY A 83 3.64 -12.74 3.50
CA GLY A 83 4.68 -13.63 2.96
C GLY A 83 5.10 -13.35 1.52
N ALA A 84 4.36 -12.51 0.79
CA ALA A 84 4.73 -12.10 -0.56
C ALA A 84 5.89 -11.09 -0.57
N GLY A 85 6.75 -11.14 -1.58
CA GLY A 85 7.83 -10.19 -1.81
C GLY A 85 7.29 -8.78 -2.09
N ILE A 86 8.10 -7.74 -1.88
CA ILE A 86 7.65 -6.35 -2.06
C ILE A 86 7.31 -6.03 -3.52
N ASP A 87 7.88 -6.76 -4.48
CA ASP A 87 7.67 -6.52 -5.91
C ASP A 87 6.52 -7.36 -6.49
N ASP A 88 6.02 -8.34 -5.74
CA ASP A 88 4.92 -9.18 -6.18
C ASP A 88 3.65 -8.36 -6.43
N ASN A 89 2.92 -8.74 -7.48
CA ASN A 89 1.65 -8.11 -7.76
C ASN A 89 0.62 -8.41 -6.66
N PRO A 90 -0.26 -7.44 -6.34
CA PRO A 90 -1.37 -7.68 -5.45
C PRO A 90 -2.29 -8.76 -6.02
N THR A 91 -2.71 -9.71 -5.19
CA THR A 91 -3.66 -10.78 -5.53
C THR A 91 -5.08 -10.45 -5.07
N THR A 92 -5.22 -9.51 -4.14
CA THR A 92 -6.48 -9.16 -3.51
C THR A 92 -7.21 -8.09 -4.31
N ALA A 93 -8.39 -8.43 -4.82
CA ALA A 93 -9.29 -7.46 -5.45
C ALA A 93 -9.83 -6.46 -4.43
N ILE A 94 -10.07 -5.21 -4.84
CA ILE A 94 -10.76 -4.26 -3.96
C ILE A 94 -12.22 -4.69 -3.76
N ALA A 95 -12.74 -4.48 -2.55
CA ALA A 95 -14.13 -4.82 -2.24
C ALA A 95 -15.14 -3.79 -2.78
N GLY A 96 -14.67 -2.62 -3.22
CA GLY A 96 -15.48 -1.55 -3.79
C GLY A 96 -14.65 -0.29 -4.06
N GLY A 97 -15.26 0.66 -4.77
CA GLY A 97 -14.56 1.83 -5.31
C GLY A 97 -13.86 1.50 -6.63
N SER A 98 -12.94 2.38 -7.05
CA SER A 98 -12.06 2.16 -8.20
C SER A 98 -10.66 2.66 -7.91
N ILE A 99 -9.67 2.03 -8.53
CA ILE A 99 -8.28 2.49 -8.60
C ILE A 99 -8.10 3.15 -9.95
N VAL A 100 -7.75 4.45 -9.94
CA VAL A 100 -7.44 5.19 -11.17
C VAL A 100 -6.01 5.69 -11.08
N ILE A 101 -5.15 5.23 -12.00
CA ILE A 101 -3.78 5.72 -12.10
C ILE A 101 -3.72 6.90 -13.07
N HIS A 102 -3.47 8.09 -12.52
CA HIS A 102 -3.18 9.29 -13.32
C HIS A 102 -1.67 9.40 -13.60
N LYS A 103 -1.33 9.71 -14.85
CA LYS A 103 0.03 10.01 -15.29
C LYS A 103 0.27 11.51 -15.35
#